data_AF-A0A9W9WIP9-F1
#
_entry.id   AF-A0A9W9WIP9-F1
#
_cell.length_a   1.000
_cell.length_b   1.000
_cell.length_c   1.000
_cell.angle_alpha   90.00
_cell.angle_beta   90.00
_cell.angle_gamma   90.00
#
_symmetry.space_group_name_H-M   'P 1'
#
loop_
_entity.id
_entity.type
_entity.pdbx_description
1 polymer ?
#
loop_
_entity_poly.entity_id
_entity_poly.type
_entity_poly.pdbx_seq_one_letter_code
_entity_poly.pdbx_strand_id
1 'polypeptide(L)'
;MDPFTQLPLELNQLILIHIDFTAAENLISASSHIRAIFRAYSAAINNLIQANHITSFPEIRSLCYTIIHTHSQQACEGTPNLDVSIGIIHLVAGIQRLACACLSLMQQNFASTLSEIPANSLSGPERAEKARRPFHGLKNTARTGPSFISYTIRPFTKLSQPKP
;
A
#
# COMPACT_ATOMS: atom_id res chain seq x y z
N MET A 1 -0.50 -17.65 -23.49
CA MET A 1 0.86 -17.91 -22.98
C MET A 1 1.18 -16.87 -21.91
N ASP A 2 1.95 -17.24 -20.89
CA ASP A 2 2.38 -16.31 -19.83
C ASP A 2 3.52 -15.42 -20.36
N PRO A 3 3.33 -14.08 -20.47
CA PRO A 3 4.33 -13.18 -21.06
C PRO A 3 5.63 -13.13 -20.25
N PHE A 4 5.60 -13.42 -18.95
CA PHE A 4 6.77 -13.37 -18.07
C PHE A 4 7.70 -14.56 -18.27
N THR A 5 7.23 -15.64 -18.89
CA THR A 5 8.05 -16.83 -19.20
C THR A 5 9.06 -16.58 -20.32
N GLN A 6 8.85 -15.55 -21.15
CA GLN A 6 9.76 -15.16 -22.23
C GLN A 6 10.80 -14.13 -21.77
N LEU A 7 10.64 -13.56 -20.58
CA LEU A 7 11.56 -12.57 -20.03
C LEU A 7 12.74 -13.25 -19.32
N PRO A 8 13.96 -12.73 -19.48
CA PRO A 8 15.09 -13.09 -18.62
C PRO A 8 14.74 -12.93 -17.13
N LEU A 9 15.30 -13.81 -16.30
CA LEU A 9 15.04 -13.83 -14.85
C LEU A 9 15.40 -12.48 -14.20
N GLU A 10 16.44 -11.82 -14.69
CA GLU A 10 16.92 -10.53 -14.20
C GLU A 10 15.88 -9.43 -14.44
N LEU A 11 15.21 -9.43 -15.60
CA LEU A 11 14.14 -8.47 -15.89
C LEU A 11 12.92 -8.72 -15.02
N ASN A 12 12.56 -9.98 -14.80
CA ASN A 12 11.49 -10.32 -13.87
C ASN A 12 11.84 -9.83 -12.46
N GLN A 13 13.04 -10.08 -11.95
CA GLN A 13 13.50 -9.59 -10.64
C GLN A 13 13.50 -8.06 -10.56
N LEU A 14 13.90 -7.38 -11.63
CA LEU A 14 13.93 -5.91 -11.68
C LEU A 14 12.52 -5.30 -11.66
N ILE A 15 11.56 -5.95 -12.31
CA ILE A 15 10.13 -5.59 -12.17
C ILE A 15 9.68 -5.76 -10.72
N LEU A 16 10.04 -6.89 -10.08
CA LEU A 16 9.60 -7.19 -8.71
C LEU A 16 10.13 -6.22 -7.64
N ILE A 17 11.27 -5.57 -7.86
CA ILE A 17 11.80 -4.57 -6.90
C ILE A 17 11.18 -3.17 -7.07
N HIS A 18 10.48 -2.89 -8.17
CA HIS A 18 9.88 -1.57 -8.46
C HIS A 18 8.36 -1.52 -8.31
N ILE A 19 7.71 -2.66 -8.09
CA ILE A 19 6.25 -2.73 -7.92
C ILE A 19 5.82 -2.45 -6.47
N ASP A 20 4.56 -2.06 -6.28
CA ASP A 20 3.95 -2.02 -4.96
C ASP A 20 3.27 -3.36 -4.62
N PHE A 21 2.76 -3.50 -3.38
CA PHE A 21 2.11 -4.74 -2.95
C PHE A 21 0.84 -5.08 -3.74
N THR A 22 0.11 -4.06 -4.21
CA THR A 22 -1.12 -4.27 -5.00
C THR A 22 -0.77 -4.79 -6.40
N ALA A 23 0.25 -4.23 -7.05
CA ALA A 23 0.76 -4.71 -8.32
C ALA A 23 1.37 -6.12 -8.18
N ALA A 24 2.11 -6.39 -7.10
CA ALA A 24 2.62 -7.73 -6.82
C ALA A 24 1.51 -8.77 -6.68
N GLU A 25 0.45 -8.45 -5.92
CA GLU A 25 -0.73 -9.31 -5.76
C GLU A 25 -1.40 -9.63 -7.11
N ASN A 26 -1.56 -8.62 -7.96
CA ASN A 26 -2.13 -8.79 -9.30
C ASN A 26 -1.24 -9.65 -10.20
N LEU A 27 0.08 -9.44 -10.19
CA LEU A 27 1.03 -10.21 -10.99
C LEU A 27 1.09 -11.68 -10.56
N ILE A 28 1.10 -11.96 -9.26
CA ILE A 28 1.06 -13.33 -8.71
C ILE A 28 -0.25 -14.04 -9.09
N SER A 29 -1.34 -13.29 -9.12
CA SER A 29 -2.65 -13.82 -9.54
C SER A 29 -2.69 -14.12 -11.04
N ALA A 30 -2.06 -13.27 -11.86
CA ALA A 30 -2.07 -13.36 -13.32
C ALA A 30 -1.01 -14.31 -13.90
N SER A 31 0.10 -14.59 -13.19
CA SER A 31 1.22 -15.38 -13.68
C SER A 31 1.69 -16.42 -12.66
N SER A 32 1.61 -17.70 -13.03
CA SER A 32 2.19 -18.79 -12.24
C SER A 32 3.71 -18.73 -12.21
N HIS A 33 4.35 -18.19 -13.26
CA HIS A 33 5.79 -18.00 -13.30
C HIS A 33 6.25 -16.94 -12.29
N ILE A 34 5.61 -15.77 -12.24
CA ILE A 34 5.90 -14.73 -11.24
C ILE A 34 5.64 -15.25 -9.83
N ARG A 35 4.54 -16.00 -9.62
CA ARG A 35 4.27 -16.66 -8.35
C ARG A 35 5.38 -17.63 -7.93
N ALA A 36 5.95 -18.39 -8.86
CA ALA A 36 7.08 -19.26 -8.60
C ALA A 36 8.37 -18.49 -8.26
N ILE A 37 8.60 -17.33 -8.89
CA ILE A 37 9.74 -16.45 -8.56
C ILE A 37 9.62 -15.91 -7.14
N PHE A 38 8.44 -15.40 -6.74
CA PHE A 38 8.23 -14.91 -5.36
C PHE A 38 8.40 -16.00 -4.29
N ARG A 39 8.09 -17.26 -4.66
CA ARG A 39 8.31 -18.44 -3.85
C ARG A 39 9.80 -18.78 -3.70
N ALA A 40 10.56 -18.67 -4.79
CA ALA A 40 11.98 -19.02 -4.82
C ALA A 40 12.89 -17.89 -4.30
N TYR A 41 12.44 -16.64 -4.36
CA TYR A 41 13.26 -15.46 -4.08
C TYR A 41 12.72 -14.65 -2.90
N SER A 42 13.02 -15.11 -1.69
CA SER A 42 12.58 -14.47 -0.43
C SER A 42 13.09 -13.04 -0.25
N ALA A 43 14.24 -12.70 -0.85
CA ALA A 43 14.77 -11.34 -0.81
C ALA A 43 13.87 -10.32 -1.54
N ALA A 44 13.07 -10.73 -2.54
CA ALA A 44 12.10 -9.82 -3.17
C ALA A 44 11.09 -9.27 -2.16
N ILE A 45 10.63 -10.08 -1.20
CA ILE A 45 9.70 -9.63 -0.16
C ILE A 45 10.36 -8.63 0.77
N ASN A 46 11.59 -8.90 1.22
CA ASN A 46 12.31 -7.95 2.08
C ASN A 46 12.52 -6.61 1.36
N ASN A 47 12.89 -6.65 0.08
CA ASN A 47 13.05 -5.45 -0.73
C ASN A 47 11.71 -4.71 -0.88
N LEU A 48 10.61 -5.43 -1.11
CA LEU A 48 9.27 -4.85 -1.21
C LEU A 48 8.82 -4.22 0.13
N ILE A 49 9.09 -4.87 1.26
CA ILE A 49 8.84 -4.31 2.60
C ILE A 49 9.68 -3.06 2.85
N GLN A 50 10.94 -3.03 2.42
CA GLN A 50 11.81 -1.86 2.63
C GLN A 50 11.45 -0.68 1.72
N ALA A 51 11.08 -0.95 0.47
CA ALA A 51 10.79 0.06 -0.53
C ALA A 51 9.36 0.63 -0.42
N ASN A 52 8.41 -0.12 0.13
CA ASN A 52 7.01 0.30 0.15
C ASN A 52 6.70 1.27 1.30
N HIS A 53 5.95 2.33 0.98
CA HIS A 53 5.55 3.32 1.98
C HIS A 53 4.61 2.79 3.04
N ILE A 54 3.76 1.81 2.72
CA ILE A 54 2.83 1.30 3.72
C ILE A 54 3.56 0.51 4.81
N THR A 55 4.68 -0.11 4.45
CA THR A 55 5.60 -0.78 5.38
C THR A 55 6.65 0.19 5.94
N SER A 56 6.57 1.50 5.65
CA SER A 56 7.31 2.50 6.43
C SER A 56 6.73 2.69 7.83
N PHE A 57 5.47 2.28 8.04
CA PHE A 57 4.87 2.25 9.36
C PHE A 57 5.47 1.14 10.23
N PRO A 58 5.99 1.48 11.42
CA PRO A 58 6.62 0.50 12.31
C PRO A 58 5.73 -0.71 12.61
N GLU A 59 4.43 -0.51 12.79
CA GLU A 59 3.47 -1.55 13.15
C GLU A 59 3.27 -2.55 12.00
N ILE A 60 3.06 -2.05 10.79
CA ILE A 60 2.89 -2.88 9.58
C ILE A 60 4.18 -3.61 9.25
N ARG A 61 5.32 -2.91 9.37
CA ARG A 61 6.65 -3.49 9.16
C ARG A 61 6.96 -4.59 10.18
N SER A 62 6.69 -4.31 11.45
CA SER A 62 6.86 -5.27 12.54
C SER A 62 6.01 -6.51 12.28
N LEU A 63 4.73 -6.33 11.95
CA LEU A 63 3.83 -7.43 11.59
C LEU A 63 4.39 -8.30 10.46
N CYS A 64 4.90 -7.70 9.39
CA CYS A 64 5.53 -8.44 8.28
C CYS A 64 6.72 -9.27 8.76
N TYR A 65 7.65 -8.67 9.52
CA TYR A 65 8.82 -9.40 10.02
C TYR A 65 8.48 -10.45 11.07
N THR A 66 7.46 -10.22 11.91
CA THR A 66 6.95 -11.24 12.84
C THR A 66 6.44 -12.46 12.08
N ILE A 67 5.62 -12.26 11.04
CA ILE A 67 5.11 -13.36 10.20
C ILE A 67 6.27 -14.13 9.55
N ILE A 68 7.27 -13.42 9.00
CA ILE A 68 8.48 -14.03 8.44
C ILE A 68 9.18 -14.87 9.50
N HIS A 69 9.41 -14.31 10.68
CA HIS A 69 10.17 -14.96 11.75
C HIS A 69 9.45 -16.19 12.31
N THR A 70 8.16 -16.08 12.63
CA THR A 70 7.35 -17.18 13.16
C THR A 70 7.31 -18.37 12.20
N HIS A 71 7.15 -18.10 10.89
CA HIS A 71 7.14 -19.19 9.91
C HIS A 71 8.53 -19.73 9.56
N SER A 72 9.58 -18.92 9.69
CA SER A 72 10.96 -19.42 9.55
C SER A 72 11.33 -20.40 10.66
N GLN A 73 10.85 -20.17 11.89
CA GLN A 73 11.06 -21.08 13.02
C GLN A 73 10.29 -22.40 12.85
N GLN A 74 9.08 -22.38 12.28
CA GLN A 74 8.29 -23.59 12.01
C GLN A 74 8.86 -24.45 10.88
N ALA A 75 9.55 -23.86 9.90
CA ALA A 75 10.13 -24.59 8.76
C ALA A 75 11.27 -25.56 9.14
N CYS A 76 11.90 -25.38 10.31
CA CYS A 76 12.91 -26.31 10.83
C CYS A 76 12.33 -27.68 11.23
N GLU A 77 11.00 -27.85 11.36
CA GLU A 77 10.37 -29.12 11.71
C GLU A 77 9.71 -29.87 10.55
N GLY A 78 9.83 -29.37 9.31
CA GLY A 78 9.43 -30.13 8.12
C GLY A 78 8.61 -29.30 7.14
N THR A 79 9.21 -29.10 5.97
CA THR A 79 8.70 -28.36 4.79
C THR A 79 8.73 -26.83 4.92
N PRO A 80 9.56 -26.12 4.11
CA PRO A 80 9.54 -24.66 4.07
C PRO A 80 8.18 -24.18 3.55
N ASN A 81 7.51 -23.34 4.33
CA ASN A 81 6.20 -22.80 3.98
C ASN A 81 6.36 -21.73 2.87
N LEU A 82 6.42 -22.20 1.62
CA LEU A 82 6.60 -21.40 0.41
C LEU A 82 5.50 -20.32 0.21
N ASP A 83 4.40 -20.37 0.98
CA ASP A 83 3.29 -19.42 0.86
C ASP A 83 3.36 -18.20 1.78
N VAL A 84 4.38 -18.08 2.64
CA VAL A 84 4.53 -16.93 3.56
C VAL A 84 4.72 -15.62 2.79
N SER A 85 5.60 -15.62 1.78
CA SER A 85 5.85 -14.48 0.91
C SER A 85 4.58 -13.97 0.23
N ILE A 86 3.77 -14.90 -0.27
CA ILE A 86 2.51 -14.60 -0.94
C ILE A 86 1.47 -14.09 0.07
N GLY A 87 1.42 -14.71 1.26
CA GLY A 87 0.54 -14.26 2.34
C GLY A 87 0.82 -12.84 2.80
N ILE A 88 2.10 -12.46 2.92
CA ILE A 88 2.51 -11.07 3.23
C ILE A 88 2.06 -10.12 2.12
N ILE A 89 2.22 -10.50 0.85
CA ILE A 89 1.77 -9.68 -0.27
C ILE A 89 0.27 -9.42 -0.19
N HIS A 90 -0.55 -10.46 0.00
CA HIS A 90 -1.99 -10.31 0.14
C HIS A 90 -2.38 -9.45 1.35
N LEU A 91 -1.75 -9.68 2.50
CA LEU A 91 -2.00 -8.93 3.72
C LEU A 91 -1.75 -7.44 3.49
N VAL A 92 -0.57 -7.09 2.99
CA VAL A 92 -0.17 -5.69 2.85
C VAL A 92 -0.94 -5.00 1.73
N ALA A 93 -1.22 -5.69 0.62
CA ALA A 93 -2.11 -5.18 -0.42
C ALA A 93 -3.54 -4.93 0.12
N GLY A 94 -4.03 -5.80 0.99
CA GLY A 94 -5.30 -5.61 1.70
C GLY A 94 -5.29 -4.36 2.59
N ILE A 95 -4.24 -4.15 3.38
CA ILE A 95 -4.08 -2.93 4.19
C ILE A 95 -4.03 -1.69 3.29
N GLN A 96 -3.34 -1.74 2.15
CA GLN A 96 -3.26 -0.64 1.19
C GLN A 96 -4.63 -0.30 0.61
N ARG A 97 -5.40 -1.30 0.18
CA ARG A 97 -6.76 -1.12 -0.32
C ARG A 97 -7.69 -0.54 0.74
N LEU A 98 -7.63 -1.04 1.97
CA LEU A 98 -8.43 -0.53 3.09
C LEU A 98 -8.09 0.93 3.40
N ALA A 99 -6.80 1.29 3.49
CA ALA A 99 -6.37 2.66 3.72
C ALA A 99 -6.88 3.61 2.61
N CYS A 100 -6.82 3.17 1.34
CA CYS A 100 -7.35 3.93 0.21
C CYS A 100 -8.87 4.11 0.28
N ALA A 101 -9.61 3.08 0.70
CA ALA A 101 -11.06 3.14 0.90
C ALA A 101 -11.43 4.12 2.01
N CYS A 102 -10.77 4.04 3.18
CA CYS A 102 -10.96 4.95 4.30
C CYS A 102 -10.70 6.41 3.90
N LEU A 103 -9.61 6.68 3.18
CA LEU A 103 -9.30 8.03 2.68
C LEU A 103 -10.36 8.54 1.68
N SER A 104 -10.85 7.68 0.80
CA SER A 104 -11.92 8.03 -0.14
C SER A 104 -13.23 8.36 0.57
N LEU A 105 -13.59 7.61 1.60
CA LEU A 105 -14.77 7.86 2.41
C LEU A 105 -14.66 9.17 3.20
N MET A 106 -13.51 9.42 3.84
CA MET A 106 -13.25 10.70 4.53
C MET A 106 -13.36 11.88 3.56
N GLN A 107 -12.79 11.77 2.36
CA GLN A 107 -12.90 12.81 1.33
C GLN A 107 -14.37 13.08 0.94
N GLN A 108 -15.16 12.02 0.75
CA GLN A 108 -16.58 12.15 0.38
C GLN A 108 -17.38 12.81 1.50
N ASN A 109 -17.24 12.33 2.74
CA ASN A 109 -17.94 12.88 3.90
C ASN A 109 -17.59 14.35 4.11
N PHE A 110 -16.29 14.69 4.08
CA PHE A 110 -15.84 16.07 4.25
C PHE A 110 -16.37 17.01 3.15
N ALA A 111 -16.37 16.55 1.90
CA ALA A 111 -16.92 17.32 0.79
C ALA A 111 -18.44 17.50 0.91
N SER A 112 -19.17 16.47 1.35
CA SER A 112 -20.63 16.54 1.57
C SER A 112 -20.95 17.56 2.65
N THR A 113 -20.34 17.44 3.82
CA THR A 113 -20.58 18.36 4.95
C THR A 113 -20.30 19.82 4.56
N LEU A 114 -19.21 20.08 3.83
CA LEU A 114 -18.90 21.45 3.40
C LEU A 114 -19.82 21.99 2.30
N SER A 115 -20.44 21.11 1.51
CA SER A 115 -21.43 21.53 0.52
C SER A 115 -22.71 22.06 1.17
N GLU A 116 -23.06 21.56 2.36
CA GLU A 116 -24.30 21.88 3.08
C GLU A 116 -24.20 23.13 3.98
N ILE A 117 -22.99 23.48 4.45
CA ILE A 117 -22.80 24.63 5.38
C ILE A 117 -22.97 25.97 4.64
N PRO A 118 -23.92 26.84 4.98
CA PRO A 118 -24.03 28.16 4.35
C PRO A 118 -22.77 29.00 4.63
N ALA A 119 -22.12 29.49 3.58
CA ALA A 119 -20.98 30.39 3.69
C ALA A 119 -21.10 31.50 2.64
N ASN A 120 -21.07 32.73 3.12
CA ASN A 120 -21.53 33.91 2.38
C ASN A 120 -20.66 34.29 1.17
N SER A 121 -19.48 33.66 1.03
CA SER A 121 -18.46 34.00 0.02
C SER A 121 -18.18 32.91 -1.02
N LEU A 122 -18.67 31.68 -0.84
CA LEU A 122 -18.42 30.56 -1.76
C LEU A 122 -19.66 29.69 -1.85
N SER A 123 -20.00 29.20 -3.05
CA SER A 123 -21.09 28.24 -3.22
C SER A 123 -20.74 26.85 -2.66
N GLY A 124 -21.75 26.05 -2.30
CA GLY A 124 -21.54 24.67 -1.79
C GLY A 124 -20.68 23.77 -2.68
N PRO A 125 -20.91 23.75 -4.01
CA PRO A 125 -20.06 23.01 -4.94
C PRO A 125 -18.60 23.46 -4.95
N GLU A 126 -18.31 24.77 -4.88
CA GLU A 126 -16.94 25.30 -4.88
C GLU A 126 -16.19 24.94 -3.59
N ARG A 127 -16.89 24.92 -2.45
CA ARG A 127 -16.31 24.48 -1.17
C ARG A 127 -16.01 22.99 -1.19
N ALA A 128 -16.94 22.17 -1.68
CA ALA A 128 -16.74 20.73 -1.84
C ALA A 128 -15.55 20.42 -2.75
N GLU A 129 -15.38 21.17 -3.84
CA GLU A 129 -14.23 20.99 -4.73
C GLU A 129 -12.92 21.39 -4.06
N LYS A 130 -12.86 22.55 -3.38
CA LYS A 130 -11.68 22.95 -2.60
C LYS A 130 -11.35 21.95 -1.48
N ALA A 131 -12.37 21.37 -0.85
CA ALA A 131 -12.24 20.34 0.17
C ALA A 131 -11.67 19.03 -0.36
N ARG A 132 -11.90 18.71 -1.64
CA ARG A 132 -11.39 17.51 -2.31
C ARG A 132 -9.93 17.66 -2.75
N ARG A 133 -9.43 18.88 -2.98
CA ARG A 133 -8.07 19.14 -3.48
C ARG A 133 -6.94 18.53 -2.64
N PRO A 134 -6.95 18.63 -1.28
CA PRO A 134 -5.94 17.96 -0.46
C PRO A 134 -5.88 16.45 -0.69
N PHE A 135 -7.00 15.84 -1.08
CA PHE A 135 -7.12 14.40 -1.33
C PHE A 135 -6.83 13.99 -2.78
N HIS A 136 -6.87 14.90 -3.75
CA HIS A 136 -6.48 14.63 -5.14
C HIS A 136 -4.96 14.40 -5.28
N GLY A 137 -4.15 15.18 -4.57
CA GLY A 137 -2.70 14.93 -4.50
C GLY A 137 -2.38 13.56 -3.87
N LEU A 138 -3.23 13.09 -2.95
CA LEU A 138 -3.14 11.76 -2.36
C LEU A 138 -3.51 10.69 -3.38
N LYS A 139 -4.67 10.78 -4.04
CA LYS A 139 -5.13 9.75 -4.99
C LYS A 139 -4.21 9.54 -6.20
N ASN A 140 -3.58 10.60 -6.71
CA ASN A 140 -2.64 10.46 -7.84
C ASN A 140 -1.30 9.83 -7.41
N THR A 141 -0.84 10.08 -6.18
CA THR A 141 0.41 9.48 -5.66
C THR A 141 0.23 8.03 -5.17
N ALA A 142 -1.00 7.57 -4.91
CA ALA A 142 -1.33 6.16 -4.70
C ALA A 142 -1.30 5.32 -5.99
N ARG A 143 -1.36 5.94 -7.17
CA ARG A 143 -1.38 5.24 -8.47
C ARG A 143 -0.02 5.22 -9.18
N THR A 144 0.93 6.06 -8.79
CA THR A 144 2.26 6.13 -9.40
C THR A 144 3.44 5.98 -8.43
N GLY A 145 3.20 5.80 -7.12
CA GLY A 145 4.26 5.93 -6.10
C GLY A 145 4.93 7.32 -6.11
N PRO A 146 5.83 7.66 -5.17
CA PRO A 146 6.09 7.14 -3.83
C PRO A 146 5.92 8.30 -2.81
N SER A 147 4.70 8.64 -2.37
CA SER A 147 4.54 9.73 -1.38
C SER A 147 3.24 9.70 -0.57
N PHE A 148 2.59 8.54 -0.44
CA PHE A 148 1.21 8.53 0.03
C PHE A 148 1.04 8.78 1.55
N ILE A 149 2.08 8.56 2.38
CA ILE A 149 1.83 8.48 3.84
C ILE A 149 2.70 9.32 4.77
N SER A 150 3.80 9.93 4.28
CA SER A 150 4.56 10.89 5.11
C SER A 150 3.75 12.17 5.41
N TYR A 151 2.77 12.49 4.55
CA TYR A 151 1.99 13.74 4.60
C TYR A 151 0.58 13.62 5.19
N THR A 152 0.06 12.44 5.47
CA THR A 152 -1.34 12.27 5.92
C THR A 152 -1.49 12.10 7.43
N ILE A 153 -0.47 11.62 8.17
CA ILE A 153 -0.58 11.47 9.63
C ILE A 153 0.06 12.64 10.41
N ARG A 154 1.04 13.34 9.82
CA ARG A 154 1.69 14.49 10.46
C ARG A 154 0.87 15.79 10.54
N PRO A 155 -0.07 16.13 9.63
CA PRO A 155 -0.84 17.37 9.77
C PRO A 155 -1.94 17.26 10.83
N PHE A 156 -2.55 16.08 10.99
CA PHE A 156 -3.67 15.90 11.92
C PHE A 156 -3.22 15.88 13.40
N THR A 157 -1.99 15.44 13.68
CA THR A 157 -1.41 15.51 15.03
C THR A 157 -1.01 16.94 15.44
N LYS A 158 -0.76 17.85 14.48
CA LYS A 158 -0.46 19.26 14.77
C LYS A 158 -1.69 20.16 14.96
N LEU A 159 -2.87 19.73 14.52
CA LEU A 159 -4.13 20.46 14.70
C LEU A 159 -4.83 20.18 16.04
N SER A 160 -4.30 19.25 16.84
CA SER A 160 -4.85 18.85 18.15
C SER A 160 -4.09 19.42 19.36
N GLN A 161 -3.10 20.28 19.16
CA GLN A 161 -2.40 20.94 20.27
C GLN A 161 -3.17 22.24 20.60
N PRO A 162 -3.82 22.37 21.77
CA PRO A 162 -4.27 23.67 22.23
C PRO A 162 -3.03 24.55 22.41
N LYS A 163 -3.02 25.71 21.74
CA LYS A 163 -2.01 26.74 22.02
C LYS A 163 -2.17 27.18 23.49
N PRO A 164 -1.08 27.29 24.26
CA PRO A 164 -1.10 28.06 25.50
C PRO A 164 -1.33 29.55 25.21
#